data_AF-A0A0C1U191-F1
#
_entry.id   AF-A0A0C1U191-F1
#
_cell.length_a   1.000
_cell.length_b   1.000
_cell.length_c   1.000
_cell.angle_alpha   90.00
_cell.angle_beta   90.00
_cell.angle_gamma   90.00
#
_symmetry.space_group_name_H-M   'P 1'
#
loop_
_entity.id
_entity.type
_entity.pdbx_description
1 polymer ?
#
loop_
_entity_poly.entity_id
_entity_poly.type
_entity_poly.pdbx_seq_one_letter_code
_entity_poly.pdbx_strand_id
1 'polypeptide(L)'
;MKFKVREKILHGNNKLYIYVPLEIPKQLTAVDPIVWDKAILGNSTAYEFLKKMFVVASSLEAQQLIYIPTNPAKLNEYRDIWEYGIFDMDIVLINYHGVQLKAKEIFKAIKEANIVSEKLKDTAIEETHIQYPNHWLTDRKLTTKRFKNLLIISTNRDVFLKFAYDTRHMTGMEDDEEYNFDYHIHEDLIGTSEDNGFNFLYYHKRENSEA
;
A
#
# COMPACT_ATOMS: atom_id res chain seq x y z
N MET A 1 -4.78 13.85 8.39
CA MET A 1 -5.08 13.22 7.08
C MET A 1 -6.51 12.73 7.10
N LYS A 2 -7.27 13.01 6.02
CA LYS A 2 -8.71 12.79 5.99
C LYS A 2 -9.08 11.46 5.35
N PHE A 3 -10.00 10.76 6.01
CA PHE A 3 -10.59 9.52 5.56
C PHE A 3 -12.11 9.63 5.48
N LYS A 4 -12.67 8.90 4.52
CA LYS A 4 -14.04 8.45 4.51
C LYS A 4 -14.09 7.08 5.21
N VAL A 5 -14.71 7.02 6.38
CA VAL A 5 -14.84 5.79 7.17
C VAL A 5 -16.22 5.21 6.93
N ARG A 6 -16.26 3.99 6.39
CA ARG A 6 -17.48 3.24 6.11
C ARG A 6 -17.68 2.15 7.16
N GLU A 7 -18.86 2.11 7.76
CA GLU A 7 -19.28 0.99 8.62
C GLU A 7 -20.02 -0.06 7.78
N LYS A 8 -19.58 -1.32 7.91
CA LYS A 8 -20.16 -2.48 7.26
C LYS A 8 -20.51 -3.54 8.28
N ILE A 9 -21.74 -4.06 8.23
CA ILE A 9 -22.11 -5.23 9.04
C ILE A 9 -21.72 -6.49 8.28
N LEU A 10 -20.94 -7.34 8.94
CA LEU A 10 -20.57 -8.67 8.48
C LEU A 10 -21.55 -9.73 8.99
N HIS A 11 -21.38 -10.97 8.53
CA HIS A 11 -22.13 -12.10 9.06
C HIS A 11 -21.91 -12.24 10.58
N GLY A 12 -22.97 -12.53 11.33
CA GLY A 12 -22.91 -12.58 12.80
C GLY A 12 -23.02 -11.22 13.51
N ASN A 13 -23.44 -10.17 12.80
CA ASN A 13 -23.65 -8.82 13.33
C ASN A 13 -22.37 -8.11 13.81
N ASN A 14 -21.21 -8.57 13.34
CA ASN A 14 -19.91 -7.94 13.58
C ASN A 14 -19.74 -6.71 12.69
N LYS A 15 -19.11 -5.65 13.21
CA LYS A 15 -18.93 -4.38 12.50
C LYS A 15 -17.50 -4.25 11.99
N LEU A 16 -17.37 -4.06 10.68
CA LEU A 16 -16.11 -3.72 10.03
C LEU A 16 -16.07 -2.23 9.70
N TYR A 17 -14.96 -1.59 10.03
CA TYR A 17 -14.68 -0.20 9.69
C TYR A 17 -13.64 -0.13 8.58
N ILE A 18 -14.05 0.42 7.44
CA ILE A 18 -13.20 0.57 6.25
C ILE A 18 -12.81 2.03 6.12
N TYR A 19 -11.51 2.31 6.27
CA TYR A 19 -10.93 3.63 6.12
C TYR A 19 -10.51 3.82 4.65
N VAL A 20 -11.12 4.79 3.97
CA VAL A 20 -10.79 5.13 2.58
C VAL A 20 -10.17 6.53 2.56
N PRO A 21 -8.88 6.69 2.21
CA PRO A 21 -8.24 8.00 2.13
C PRO A 21 -8.89 8.84 1.02
N LEU A 22 -9.06 10.15 1.26
CA LEU A 22 -9.72 11.04 0.30
C LEU A 22 -8.80 11.49 -0.85
N GLU A 23 -7.51 11.64 -0.57
CA GLU A 23 -6.50 12.15 -1.51
C GLU A 23 -5.47 11.06 -1.74
N ILE A 24 -5.52 10.44 -2.93
CA ILE A 24 -4.64 9.32 -3.30
C ILE A 24 -3.78 9.78 -4.48
N PRO A 25 -2.45 9.70 -4.38
CA PRO A 25 -1.56 10.05 -5.49
C PRO A 25 -1.84 9.19 -6.72
N LYS A 26 -1.88 9.81 -7.91
CA LYS A 26 -2.11 9.11 -9.19
C LYS A 26 -0.93 8.27 -9.64
N GLN A 27 0.21 8.39 -8.98
CA GLN A 27 1.42 7.63 -9.24
C GLN A 27 1.45 6.32 -8.45
N LEU A 28 0.54 6.15 -7.49
CA LEU A 28 0.47 4.95 -6.66
C LEU A 28 -0.33 3.84 -7.34
N THR A 29 0.26 2.66 -7.47
CA THR A 29 -0.45 1.43 -7.84
C THR A 29 0.19 0.22 -7.18
N ALA A 30 -0.53 -0.91 -7.16
CA ALA A 30 0.05 -2.21 -6.88
C ALA A 30 0.03 -3.10 -8.12
N VAL A 31 1.05 -3.96 -8.25
CA VAL A 31 1.26 -4.83 -9.40
C VAL A 31 1.55 -6.27 -8.98
N ASP A 32 1.12 -7.22 -9.81
CA ASP A 32 1.38 -8.66 -9.70
C ASP A 32 1.81 -9.18 -11.08
N PRO A 33 3.07 -8.92 -11.48
CA PRO A 33 3.68 -9.51 -12.68
C PRO A 33 3.76 -11.04 -12.56
N ILE A 34 3.65 -11.76 -13.69
CA ILE A 34 3.62 -13.24 -13.67
C ILE A 34 4.95 -13.87 -13.24
N VAL A 35 6.07 -13.23 -13.57
CA VAL A 35 7.43 -13.77 -13.42
C VAL A 35 8.24 -13.10 -12.30
N TRP A 36 7.58 -12.28 -11.49
CA TRP A 36 8.23 -11.47 -10.46
C TRP A 36 7.33 -11.39 -9.22
N ASP A 37 7.91 -11.02 -8.09
CA ASP A 37 7.17 -10.68 -6.88
C ASP A 37 6.12 -9.58 -7.09
N LYS A 38 5.11 -9.58 -6.23
CA LYS A 38 4.14 -8.48 -6.16
C LYS A 38 4.85 -7.21 -5.73
N ALA A 39 4.39 -6.06 -6.18
CA ALA A 39 4.99 -4.80 -5.76
C ALA A 39 3.97 -3.68 -5.57
N ILE A 40 4.36 -2.70 -4.77
CA ILE A 40 3.78 -1.35 -4.84
C ILE A 40 4.73 -0.48 -5.66
N LEU A 41 4.16 0.25 -6.62
CA LEU A 41 4.87 1.20 -7.46
C LEU A 41 4.44 2.62 -7.13
N GLY A 42 5.41 3.52 -7.14
CA GLY A 42 5.20 4.93 -6.87
C GLY A 42 6.44 5.77 -7.10
N ASN A 43 6.27 7.09 -7.08
CA ASN A 43 7.36 8.06 -6.97
C ASN A 43 7.41 8.62 -5.53
N SER A 44 8.24 9.64 -5.29
CA SER A 44 8.41 10.27 -3.97
C SER A 44 7.07 10.69 -3.33
N THR A 45 6.16 11.30 -4.10
CA THR A 45 4.82 11.69 -3.65
C THR A 45 3.97 10.47 -3.20
N ALA A 46 4.01 9.38 -3.97
CA ALA A 46 3.31 8.15 -3.63
C ALA A 46 3.89 7.50 -2.37
N TYR A 47 5.21 7.50 -2.21
CA TYR A 47 5.87 6.95 -1.02
C TYR A 47 5.68 7.80 0.22
N GLU A 48 5.59 9.12 0.10
CA GLU A 48 5.24 9.97 1.24
C GLU A 48 3.81 9.71 1.72
N PHE A 49 2.89 9.50 0.78
CA PHE A 49 1.53 9.06 1.10
C PHE A 49 1.52 7.68 1.77
N LEU A 50 2.26 6.70 1.24
CA LEU A 50 2.33 5.36 1.81
C LEU A 50 2.93 5.35 3.22
N LYS A 51 3.98 6.13 3.47
CA LYS A 51 4.56 6.33 4.80
C LYS A 51 3.46 6.71 5.80
N LYS A 52 2.62 7.70 5.45
CA LYS A 52 1.48 8.14 6.26
C LYS A 52 0.45 7.02 6.43
N MET A 53 0.14 6.27 5.37
CA MET A 53 -0.76 5.11 5.43
C MET A 53 -0.26 4.00 6.34
N PHE A 54 1.02 3.68 6.32
CA PHE A 54 1.60 2.66 7.18
C PHE A 54 1.59 3.05 8.65
N VAL A 55 1.86 4.33 8.97
CA VAL A 55 1.67 4.83 10.35
C VAL A 55 0.23 4.64 10.82
N VAL A 56 -0.77 5.00 9.99
CA VAL A 56 -2.18 4.78 10.35
C VAL A 56 -2.50 3.29 10.45
N ALA A 57 -1.99 2.47 9.53
CA ALA A 57 -2.21 1.02 9.52
C ALA A 57 -1.68 0.33 10.78
N SER A 58 -0.56 0.83 11.32
CA SER A 58 0.06 0.32 12.53
C SER A 58 -0.82 0.47 13.79
N SER A 59 -1.73 1.45 13.77
CA SER A 59 -2.64 1.79 14.87
C SER A 59 -4.07 1.32 14.63
N LEU A 60 -4.33 0.52 13.58
CA LEU A 60 -5.65 -0.05 13.34
C LEU A 60 -6.05 -1.01 14.46
N GLU A 61 -7.24 -0.80 14.99
CA GLU A 61 -7.83 -1.67 16.01
C GLU A 61 -8.50 -2.90 15.38
N ALA A 62 -9.09 -3.75 16.23
CA ALA A 62 -9.88 -4.88 15.78
C ALA A 62 -11.02 -4.45 14.83
N GLN A 63 -11.21 -5.22 13.76
CA GLN A 63 -12.22 -4.99 12.73
C GLN A 63 -12.06 -3.65 12.00
N GLN A 64 -10.83 -3.18 11.83
CA GLN A 64 -10.51 -2.00 11.02
C GLN A 64 -9.54 -2.37 9.90
N LEU A 65 -9.77 -1.82 8.71
CA LEU A 65 -8.85 -1.93 7.58
C LEU A 65 -8.76 -0.60 6.83
N ILE A 66 -7.67 -0.41 6.08
CA ILE A 66 -7.55 0.69 5.12
C ILE A 66 -7.72 0.12 3.72
N TYR A 67 -8.59 0.74 2.92
CA TYR A 67 -8.75 0.45 1.51
C TYR A 67 -8.33 1.67 0.69
N ILE A 68 -7.31 1.50 -0.15
CA ILE A 68 -6.74 2.54 -1.00
C ILE A 68 -7.16 2.22 -2.45
N PRO A 69 -8.24 2.84 -2.96
CA PRO A 69 -8.64 2.69 -4.35
C PRO A 69 -7.63 3.42 -5.25
N THR A 70 -6.75 2.67 -5.90
CA THR A 70 -5.72 3.25 -6.79
C THR A 70 -6.34 3.57 -8.14
N ASN A 71 -5.92 4.66 -8.75
CA ASN A 71 -6.31 5.00 -10.11
C ASN A 71 -5.09 5.59 -10.83
N PRO A 72 -4.12 4.73 -11.22
CA PRO A 72 -2.87 5.20 -11.77
C PRO A 72 -3.10 5.95 -13.08
N ALA A 73 -2.46 7.11 -13.24
CA ALA A 73 -2.65 7.94 -14.44
C ALA A 73 -2.18 7.24 -15.73
N LYS A 74 -1.29 6.26 -15.63
CA LYS A 74 -0.60 5.67 -16.77
C LYS A 74 -0.42 4.16 -16.61
N LEU A 75 -1.47 3.41 -16.94
CA LEU A 75 -1.49 1.95 -16.89
C LEU A 75 -0.47 1.30 -17.84
N ASN A 76 -0.22 1.93 -19.00
CA ASN A 76 0.55 1.33 -20.09
C ASN A 76 2.05 1.28 -19.80
N GLU A 77 2.59 2.25 -19.06
CA GLU A 77 4.03 2.36 -18.80
C GLU A 77 4.55 1.18 -17.95
N TYR A 78 3.70 0.59 -17.09
CA TYR A 78 4.07 -0.61 -16.34
C TYR A 78 4.11 -1.89 -17.20
N ARG A 79 3.32 -1.91 -18.28
CA ARG A 79 3.31 -3.04 -19.24
C ARG A 79 4.55 -3.05 -20.11
N ASP A 80 5.17 -1.89 -20.31
CA ASP A 80 6.44 -1.77 -21.03
C ASP A 80 7.60 -2.42 -20.24
N ILE A 81 7.47 -2.50 -18.90
CA ILE A 81 8.43 -3.15 -18.01
C ILE A 81 8.12 -4.65 -17.88
N TRP A 82 6.84 -5.03 -17.76
CA TRP A 82 6.41 -6.44 -17.71
C TRP A 82 5.26 -6.72 -18.68
N GLU A 83 5.49 -7.64 -19.62
CA GLU A 83 4.53 -7.98 -20.67
C GLU A 83 3.22 -8.59 -20.12
N TYR A 84 3.30 -9.35 -19.03
CA TYR A 84 2.15 -10.06 -18.45
C TYR A 84 2.02 -9.84 -16.94
N GLY A 85 0.81 -9.51 -16.48
CA GLY A 85 0.50 -9.28 -15.08
C GLY A 85 -0.76 -8.46 -14.88
N ILE A 86 -1.00 -8.08 -13.63
CA ILE A 86 -2.02 -7.09 -13.25
C ILE A 86 -1.27 -5.85 -12.74
N PHE A 87 -1.60 -4.67 -13.26
CA PHE A 87 -0.83 -3.44 -13.03
C PHE A 87 -1.65 -2.28 -12.42
N ASP A 88 -2.91 -2.55 -12.09
CA ASP A 88 -3.91 -1.65 -11.52
C ASP A 88 -4.63 -2.28 -10.33
N MET A 89 -3.87 -2.70 -9.33
CA MET A 89 -4.47 -3.23 -8.11
C MET A 89 -4.67 -2.14 -7.06
N ASP A 90 -5.88 -2.14 -6.50
CA ASP A 90 -6.15 -1.41 -5.26
C ASP A 90 -5.37 -2.05 -4.10
N ILE A 91 -5.02 -1.26 -3.10
CA ILE A 91 -4.26 -1.73 -1.94
C ILE A 91 -5.17 -1.84 -0.73
N VAL A 92 -5.04 -2.92 0.04
CA VAL A 92 -5.71 -3.11 1.32
C VAL A 92 -4.67 -3.36 2.41
N LEU A 93 -4.67 -2.52 3.45
CA LEU A 93 -3.79 -2.67 4.60
C LEU A 93 -4.56 -3.21 5.80
N ILE A 94 -4.05 -4.28 6.39
CA ILE A 94 -4.65 -4.97 7.52
C ILE A 94 -3.61 -5.20 8.61
N ASN A 95 -3.94 -4.77 9.83
CA ASN A 95 -3.25 -5.26 11.01
C ASN A 95 -3.77 -6.68 11.33
N TYR A 96 -2.96 -7.74 11.18
CA TYR A 96 -3.42 -9.13 11.22
C TYR A 96 -4.03 -9.53 12.58
N HIS A 97 -3.61 -8.87 13.66
CA HIS A 97 -4.23 -9.05 14.98
C HIS A 97 -5.64 -8.46 15.05
N GLY A 98 -5.98 -7.54 14.14
CA GLY A 98 -7.24 -6.82 14.12
C GLY A 98 -8.32 -7.41 13.20
N VAL A 99 -7.95 -8.01 12.05
CA VAL A 99 -8.94 -8.53 11.08
C VAL A 99 -8.58 -9.95 10.62
N GLN A 100 -9.44 -10.92 10.94
CA GLN A 100 -9.29 -12.34 10.55
C GLN A 100 -10.19 -12.75 9.38
N LEU A 101 -10.52 -11.81 8.49
CA LEU A 101 -11.39 -12.07 7.34
C LEU A 101 -10.61 -12.70 6.19
N LYS A 102 -11.26 -13.60 5.45
CA LYS A 102 -10.71 -14.14 4.20
C LYS A 102 -10.72 -13.06 3.13
N ALA A 103 -9.80 -13.15 2.17
CA ALA A 103 -9.70 -12.21 1.05
C ALA A 103 -11.03 -11.98 0.29
N LYS A 104 -11.83 -13.04 0.11
CA LYS A 104 -13.16 -12.95 -0.52
C LYS A 104 -14.14 -12.10 0.29
N GLU A 105 -14.08 -12.17 1.62
CA GLU A 105 -14.94 -11.40 2.53
C GLU A 105 -14.53 -9.93 2.55
N ILE A 106 -13.22 -9.65 2.56
CA ILE A 106 -12.66 -8.30 2.42
C ILE A 106 -13.13 -7.68 1.09
N PHE A 107 -12.95 -8.38 -0.03
CA PHE A 107 -13.39 -7.92 -1.34
C PHE A 107 -14.89 -7.61 -1.36
N LYS A 108 -15.71 -8.51 -0.81
CA LYS A 108 -17.16 -8.33 -0.70
C LYS A 108 -17.50 -7.09 0.14
N ALA A 109 -16.87 -6.92 1.29
CA ALA A 109 -17.12 -5.79 2.18
C ALA A 109 -16.78 -4.45 1.54
N ILE A 110 -15.71 -4.38 0.74
CA ILE A 110 -15.26 -3.17 0.04
C ILE A 110 -16.17 -2.81 -1.15
N LYS A 111 -16.58 -3.79 -1.96
CA LYS A 111 -17.29 -3.53 -3.23
C LYS A 111 -18.81 -3.47 -3.11
N GLU A 112 -19.40 -3.94 -2.02
CA GLU A 112 -20.87 -3.92 -1.85
C GLU A 112 -21.42 -2.57 -1.38
N ALA A 113 -22.53 -2.14 -1.99
CA ALA A 113 -23.19 -0.87 -1.72
C ALA A 113 -23.88 -0.75 -0.34
N ASN A 114 -24.11 -1.85 0.37
CA ASN A 114 -24.80 -1.84 1.67
C ASN A 114 -23.88 -1.28 2.77
N ILE A 115 -23.63 0.01 2.76
CA ILE A 115 -22.90 0.76 3.77
C ILE A 115 -23.91 1.21 4.83
N VAL A 116 -23.66 0.88 6.09
CA VAL A 116 -24.58 1.20 7.20
C VAL A 116 -24.46 2.65 7.60
N SER A 117 -23.23 3.16 7.61
CA SER A 117 -22.95 4.58 7.83
C SER A 117 -21.64 4.98 7.18
N GLU A 118 -21.54 6.26 6.83
CA GLU A 118 -20.33 6.86 6.27
C GLU A 118 -20.07 8.18 7.00
N LYS A 119 -18.82 8.38 7.45
CA LYS A 119 -18.40 9.61 8.11
C LYS A 119 -17.02 10.06 7.66
N LEU A 120 -16.78 11.35 7.68
CA LEU A 120 -15.44 11.91 7.53
C LEU A 120 -14.72 11.83 8.86
N LYS A 121 -13.46 11.40 8.83
CA LYS A 121 -12.57 11.36 10.00
C LYS A 121 -11.24 12.00 9.61
N ASP A 122 -10.82 13.01 10.37
CA ASP A 122 -9.44 13.47 10.32
C ASP A 122 -8.61 12.65 11.31
N THR A 123 -7.49 12.12 10.83
CA THR A 123 -6.55 11.32 11.62
C THR A 123 -5.25 12.11 11.69
N ALA A 124 -4.88 12.53 12.89
CA ALA A 124 -3.56 13.09 13.14
C ALA A 124 -2.51 11.99 12.90
N ILE A 125 -1.49 12.32 12.13
CA ILE A 125 -0.35 11.44 11.91
C ILE A 125 0.75 12.04 12.76
N GLU A 126 1.11 11.37 13.84
CA GLU A 126 2.26 11.77 14.63
C GLU A 126 3.50 11.67 13.74
N GLU A 127 4.37 12.69 13.76
CA GLU A 127 5.71 12.56 13.20
C GLU A 127 6.46 11.55 14.05
N THR A 128 6.41 10.31 13.60
CA THR A 128 7.00 9.24 14.34
C THR A 128 8.52 9.30 14.11
N HIS A 129 9.31 9.76 15.09
CA HIS A 129 10.76 9.54 15.11
C HIS A 129 11.07 8.07 15.39
N ILE A 130 10.48 7.15 14.61
CA ILE A 130 10.65 5.72 14.77
C ILE A 130 12.10 5.42 14.46
N GLN A 131 12.87 5.11 15.49
CA GLN A 131 14.14 4.44 15.31
C GLN A 131 13.86 2.95 15.22
N TYR A 132 14.42 2.30 14.21
CA TYR A 132 14.31 0.86 14.00
C TYR A 132 15.00 0.11 15.15
N PRO A 133 14.27 -0.57 16.06
CA PRO A 133 14.90 -1.28 17.15
C PRO A 133 15.44 -2.62 16.66
N ASN A 134 16.71 -2.92 16.96
CA ASN A 134 17.40 -4.16 16.57
C ASN A 134 16.71 -5.48 17.04
N HIS A 135 15.67 -5.40 17.88
CA HIS A 135 14.96 -6.57 18.42
C HIS A 135 13.63 -6.88 17.70
N TRP A 136 13.26 -6.12 16.67
CA TRP A 136 12.04 -6.37 15.91
C TRP A 136 12.22 -7.53 14.94
N LEU A 137 11.90 -8.74 15.39
CA LEU A 137 11.80 -9.93 14.55
C LEU A 137 10.64 -9.76 13.56
N THR A 138 10.94 -9.47 12.30
CA THR A 138 9.96 -9.34 11.20
C THR A 138 9.65 -10.66 10.50
N ASP A 139 10.44 -11.70 10.76
CA ASP A 139 10.33 -13.02 10.14
C ASP A 139 8.90 -13.57 10.18
N ARG A 140 8.36 -13.89 9.00
CA ARG A 140 7.05 -14.54 8.81
C ARG A 140 5.85 -13.76 9.37
N LYS A 141 5.98 -12.44 9.60
CA LYS A 141 4.88 -11.59 10.10
C LYS A 141 4.19 -10.78 9.01
N LEU A 142 4.66 -10.86 7.77
CA LEU A 142 4.06 -10.21 6.61
C LEU A 142 3.39 -11.26 5.73
N THR A 143 2.17 -10.98 5.30
CA THR A 143 1.46 -11.79 4.32
C THR A 143 0.93 -10.86 3.24
N THR A 144 1.33 -11.13 1.99
CA THR A 144 0.77 -10.47 0.82
C THR A 144 -0.07 -11.45 0.03
N LYS A 145 -1.27 -11.03 -0.36
CA LYS A 145 -2.19 -11.88 -1.12
C LYS A 145 -2.91 -11.08 -2.18
N ARG A 146 -2.81 -11.54 -3.43
CA ARG A 146 -3.69 -11.06 -4.48
C ARG A 146 -5.06 -11.73 -4.38
N PHE A 147 -6.12 -10.94 -4.53
CA PHE A 147 -7.45 -11.45 -4.82
C PHE A 147 -8.16 -10.53 -5.81
N LYS A 148 -8.40 -11.02 -7.04
CA LYS A 148 -8.86 -10.20 -8.16
C LYS A 148 -7.93 -9.00 -8.38
N ASN A 149 -8.45 -7.78 -8.30
CA ASN A 149 -7.72 -6.52 -8.45
C ASN A 149 -7.30 -5.91 -7.09
N LEU A 150 -7.27 -6.70 -6.01
CA LEU A 150 -6.81 -6.24 -4.70
C LEU A 150 -5.46 -6.88 -4.37
N LEU A 151 -4.51 -6.05 -3.96
CA LEU A 151 -3.35 -6.49 -3.18
C LEU A 151 -3.64 -6.29 -1.69
N ILE A 152 -3.72 -7.39 -0.95
CA ILE A 152 -3.96 -7.38 0.49
C ILE A 152 -2.62 -7.55 1.20
N ILE A 153 -2.23 -6.55 1.99
CA ILE A 153 -1.04 -6.54 2.83
C ILE A 153 -1.51 -6.67 4.28
N SER A 154 -1.24 -7.83 4.87
CA SER A 154 -1.61 -8.17 6.23
C SER A 154 -0.34 -8.35 7.06
N THR A 155 -0.15 -7.49 8.06
CA THR A 155 1.02 -7.57 8.95
C THR A 155 0.72 -6.97 10.33
N ASN A 156 1.68 -6.86 11.24
CA ASN A 156 1.45 -6.24 12.55
C ASN A 156 1.88 -4.77 12.57
N ARG A 157 1.64 -4.15 13.73
CA ARG A 157 2.10 -2.79 14.04
C ARG A 157 3.56 -2.57 13.67
N ASP A 158 4.46 -3.43 14.15
CA ASP A 158 5.91 -3.21 14.05
C ASP A 158 6.41 -3.25 12.60
N VAL A 159 5.88 -4.17 11.77
CA VAL A 159 6.22 -4.24 10.35
C VAL A 159 5.67 -3.03 9.59
N PHE A 160 4.45 -2.55 9.91
CA PHE A 160 3.96 -1.30 9.32
C PHE A 160 4.81 -0.10 9.71
N LEU A 161 5.27 -0.02 10.96
CA LEU A 161 6.20 1.02 11.39
C LEU A 161 7.55 0.92 10.69
N LYS A 162 8.06 -0.29 10.45
CA LYS A 162 9.24 -0.53 9.61
C LYS A 162 9.02 0.00 8.19
N PHE A 163 7.91 -0.35 7.54
CA PHE A 163 7.60 0.17 6.20
C PHE A 163 7.53 1.69 6.17
N ALA A 164 6.91 2.32 7.17
CA ALA A 164 6.89 3.77 7.29
C ALA A 164 8.29 4.40 7.48
N TYR A 165 9.21 3.67 8.12
CA TYR A 165 10.60 4.09 8.27
C TYR A 165 11.36 3.94 6.95
N ASP A 166 11.33 2.75 6.36
CA ASP A 166 12.14 2.44 5.18
C ASP A 166 11.70 3.22 3.94
N THR A 167 10.39 3.43 3.76
CA THR A 167 9.87 4.27 2.67
C THR A 167 10.37 5.72 2.70
N ARG A 168 11.02 6.17 3.79
CA ARG A 168 11.73 7.46 3.82
C ARG A 168 12.88 7.52 2.83
N HIS A 169 13.58 6.41 2.60
CA HIS A 169 14.64 6.33 1.59
C HIS A 169 14.04 6.64 0.21
N MET A 170 12.87 6.09 -0.09
CA MET A 170 12.13 6.34 -1.33
C MET A 170 11.54 7.76 -1.45
N THR A 171 11.39 8.51 -0.35
CA THR A 171 10.95 9.91 -0.40
C THR A 171 12.07 10.90 -0.73
N GLY A 172 13.33 10.49 -0.53
CA GLY A 172 14.52 11.33 -0.72
C GLY A 172 15.43 10.89 -1.87
N MET A 173 15.02 9.88 -2.66
CA MET A 173 15.72 9.52 -3.89
C MET A 173 15.55 10.68 -4.90
N GLU A 174 16.65 11.39 -5.13
CA GLU A 174 16.79 12.29 -6.28
C GLU A 174 16.94 11.46 -7.55
N ASP A 175 16.63 12.06 -8.70
CA ASP A 175 16.85 11.41 -9.98
C ASP A 175 18.33 11.09 -10.17
N ASP A 176 18.63 9.82 -10.38
CA ASP A 176 19.96 9.42 -10.79
C ASP A 176 20.14 9.76 -12.28
N GLU A 177 20.81 10.88 -12.55
CA GLU A 177 21.08 11.34 -13.91
C GLU A 177 21.92 10.34 -14.75
N GLU A 178 22.67 9.45 -14.11
CA GLU A 178 23.56 8.48 -14.76
C GLU A 178 22.80 7.22 -15.22
N TYR A 179 21.69 6.89 -14.55
CA TYR A 179 20.78 5.78 -14.89
C TYR A 179 19.42 6.24 -15.42
N ASN A 180 19.36 7.47 -15.95
CA ASN A 180 18.22 8.08 -16.63
C ASN A 180 17.89 7.41 -17.99
N PHE A 181 17.49 6.14 -17.96
CA PHE A 181 16.64 5.59 -19.00
C PHE A 181 15.25 6.22 -18.90
N ASP A 182 14.47 6.23 -19.99
CA ASP A 182 13.10 6.78 -20.02
C ASP A 182 12.21 6.23 -18.88
N TYR A 183 12.58 5.05 -18.35
CA TYR A 183 12.02 4.37 -17.18
C TYR A 183 13.16 3.63 -16.47
N HIS A 184 13.32 3.81 -15.14
CA HIS A 184 14.15 2.92 -14.33
C HIS A 184 13.45 2.61 -13.01
N ILE A 185 13.68 1.39 -12.50
CA ILE A 185 13.13 0.89 -11.24
C ILE A 185 14.27 0.74 -10.25
N HIS A 186 14.13 1.37 -9.08
CA HIS A 186 14.93 1.00 -7.92
C HIS A 186 14.16 -0.04 -7.11
N GLU A 187 14.68 -1.26 -7.05
CA GLU A 187 14.25 -2.23 -6.04
C GLU A 187 14.67 -1.72 -4.67
N ASP A 188 13.72 -1.62 -3.75
CA ASP A 188 14.08 -1.30 -2.38
C ASP A 188 14.90 -2.45 -1.75
N LEU A 189 15.98 -2.09 -1.07
CA LEU A 189 16.75 -2.96 -0.18
C LEU A 189 15.98 -3.26 1.13
N ILE A 190 14.72 -2.87 1.23
CA ILE A 190 13.78 -3.46 2.19
C ILE A 190 13.69 -4.93 1.82
N GLY A 191 14.33 -5.82 2.59
CA GLY A 191 14.30 -7.29 2.42
C GLY A 191 12.89 -7.92 2.53
N THR A 192 11.93 -7.44 1.75
CA THR A 192 10.57 -7.94 1.62
C THR A 192 10.44 -8.98 0.52
N SER A 193 11.32 -9.02 -0.48
CA SER A 193 11.37 -10.07 -1.50
C SER A 193 11.84 -11.41 -0.91
N GLU A 194 13.07 -11.46 -0.38
CA GLU A 194 13.71 -12.71 0.07
C GLU A 194 12.91 -13.43 1.18
N ASP A 195 12.25 -12.68 2.07
CA ASP A 195 11.49 -13.26 3.19
C ASP A 195 9.97 -13.34 2.95
N ASN A 196 9.39 -12.53 2.04
CA ASN A 196 7.93 -12.35 1.99
C ASN A 196 7.30 -12.15 0.59
N GLY A 197 8.07 -12.21 -0.50
CA GLY A 197 7.57 -12.18 -1.89
C GLY A 197 6.80 -10.91 -2.27
N PHE A 198 7.27 -9.75 -1.77
CA PHE A 198 6.69 -8.43 -2.03
C PHE A 198 7.75 -7.34 -2.10
N ASN A 199 7.61 -6.34 -2.98
CA ASN A 199 8.59 -5.26 -3.16
C ASN A 199 7.98 -3.86 -3.18
N PHE A 200 8.80 -2.87 -2.82
CA PHE A 200 8.57 -1.47 -3.13
C PHE A 200 9.49 -1.07 -4.27
N LEU A 201 8.91 -0.50 -5.32
CA LEU A 201 9.61 -0.15 -6.54
C LEU A 201 9.45 1.35 -6.80
N TYR A 202 10.56 2.08 -6.80
CA TYR A 202 10.56 3.50 -7.18
C TYR A 202 10.49 3.63 -8.69
N TYR A 203 9.61 4.48 -9.18
CA TYR A 203 9.50 4.81 -10.58
C TYR A 203 9.75 6.29 -10.81
N HIS A 204 10.74 6.59 -11.66
CA HIS A 204 10.96 7.91 -12.21
C HIS A 204 10.63 7.98 -13.70
N LYS A 205 10.00 9.07 -14.12
CA LYS A 205 9.87 9.44 -15.54
C LYS A 205 10.51 10.79 -15.75
N ARG A 206 11.40 10.88 -16.74
CA ARG A 206 11.78 12.17 -17.28
C ARG A 206 10.52 12.88 -17.78
N GLU A 207 10.16 14.00 -17.15
CA GLU A 207 9.25 14.95 -17.79
C GLU A 207 10.01 15.44 -19.03
N ASN A 208 9.66 14.92 -20.21
CA ASN A 208 9.99 15.63 -21.42
C ASN A 208 9.32 16.98 -21.28
N SER A 209 10.14 18.02 -21.11
CA SER A 209 9.75 19.40 -21.32
C SER A 209 9.28 19.51 -22.77
N GLU A 210 8.02 19.16 -23.01
CA GLU A 210 7.34 19.53 -24.25
C GLU A 210 7.09 21.04 -24.16
N ALA A 211 7.95 21.76 -24.89
CA ALA A 211 7.80 23.15 -25.28
C ALA A 211 6.77 23.30 -26.40
#